data_AF-A0A5J4KS04-F1
#
_entry.id   AF-A0A5J4KS04-F1
#
_cell.length_a   1.000
_cell.length_b   1.000
_cell.length_c   1.000
_cell.angle_alpha   90.00
_cell.angle_beta   90.00
_cell.angle_gamma   90.00
#
_symmetry.space_group_name_H-M   'P 1'
#
loop_
_entity.id
_entity.type
_entity.pdbx_description
1 polymer ?
#
loop_
_entity_poly.entity_id
_entity_poly.type
_entity_poly.pdbx_seq_one_letter_code
_entity_poly.pdbx_strand_id
1 'polypeptide(L)'
;MLLDAFVREDFQRVLATSLPATTCWDRQSLHLLICTLLEHFEKKYQHQKHIPVAIAPLIEQAIHGELTTQLLCWLQQGAGHQANRQIPLETIARITGWAIFGPIIQWSQEESIISVEQMSNAILLIVLDGVERLVPDALI
;
A
#
# COMPACT_ATOMS: atom_id res chain seq x y z
N MET A 1 5.19 -4.82 20.25
CA MET A 1 6.62 -4.78 20.63
C MET A 1 7.18 -3.41 20.26
N LEU A 2 8.27 -2.95 20.88
CA LEU A 2 8.90 -1.65 20.54
C LEU A 2 9.24 -1.53 19.04
N LEU A 3 9.66 -2.63 18.42
CA LEU A 3 9.93 -2.68 16.98
C LEU A 3 8.68 -2.39 16.12
N ASP A 4 7.53 -2.97 16.47
CA ASP A 4 6.27 -2.77 15.73
C ASP A 4 5.79 -1.31 15.82
N ALA A 5 5.87 -0.72 17.02
CA ALA A 5 5.53 0.69 17.23
C ALA A 5 6.47 1.61 16.43
N PHE A 6 7.78 1.34 16.46
CA PHE A 6 8.76 2.10 15.71
C PHE A 6 8.53 2.02 14.18
N VAL A 7 8.28 0.82 13.66
CA VAL A 7 8.01 0.61 12.22
C VAL A 7 6.73 1.33 11.80
N ARG A 8 5.70 1.29 12.64
CA ARG A 8 4.44 2.00 12.39
C ARG A 8 4.64 3.51 12.35
N GLU A 9 5.33 4.07 13.34
CA GLU A 9 5.63 5.50 13.39
C GLU A 9 6.48 5.96 12.20
N ASP A 10 7.44 5.14 11.77
CA ASP A 10 8.25 5.42 10.59
C ASP A 10 7.41 5.42 9.31
N PHE A 11 6.55 4.42 9.14
CA PHE A 11 5.64 4.34 8.00
C PHE A 11 4.67 5.53 7.96
N GLN A 12 4.04 5.85 9.10
CA GLN A 12 3.15 7.01 9.20
C GLN A 12 3.88 8.31 8.87
N ARG A 13 5.14 8.46 9.28
CA ARG A 13 5.98 9.61 8.93
C ARG A 13 6.22 9.69 7.42
N VAL A 14 6.56 8.57 6.78
CA VAL A 14 6.77 8.49 5.32
C VAL A 14 5.51 8.87 4.55
N LEU A 15 4.34 8.38 5.00
CA LEU A 15 3.08 8.75 4.38
C LEU A 15 2.74 10.22 4.60
N ALA A 16 2.91 10.74 5.82
CA ALA A 16 2.58 12.12 6.14
C ALA A 16 3.45 13.15 5.41
N THR A 17 4.69 12.81 5.04
CA THR A 17 5.56 13.70 4.28
C THR A 17 5.32 13.66 2.78
N SER A 18 4.68 12.60 2.28
CA SER A 18 4.57 12.33 0.83
C SER A 18 3.15 12.46 0.30
N LEU A 19 2.14 12.25 1.16
CA LEU A 19 0.73 12.32 0.80
C LEU A 19 0.10 13.66 1.20
N PRO A 20 -0.81 14.20 0.37
CA PRO A 20 -1.62 15.36 0.73
C PRO A 20 -2.50 15.10 1.97
N ALA A 21 -2.86 16.15 2.69
CA ALA A 21 -3.74 16.05 3.86
C ALA A 21 -5.15 15.51 3.52
N THR A 22 -5.60 15.69 2.28
CA THR A 22 -6.86 15.16 1.75
C THR A 22 -6.55 14.03 0.77
N THR A 23 -6.46 12.81 1.29
CA THR A 23 -6.33 11.60 0.48
C THR A 23 -7.59 10.75 0.61
N CYS A 24 -7.99 10.10 -0.48
CA CYS A 24 -9.14 9.22 -0.48
C CYS A 24 -8.92 8.03 -1.41
N TRP A 25 -9.95 7.19 -1.59
CA TRP A 25 -9.90 6.08 -2.53
C TRP A 25 -10.07 6.61 -3.97
N ASP A 26 -9.02 7.23 -4.49
CA ASP A 26 -8.99 7.75 -5.86
C ASP A 26 -7.68 7.35 -6.55
N ARG A 27 -7.68 7.48 -7.89
CA ARG A 27 -6.54 7.11 -8.72
C ARG A 27 -5.26 7.85 -8.33
N GLN A 28 -5.35 9.15 -8.03
CA GLN A 28 -4.22 10.01 -7.73
C GLN A 28 -3.61 9.69 -6.36
N SER A 29 -4.43 9.55 -5.32
CA SER A 29 -4.04 9.18 -3.96
C SER A 29 -3.40 7.79 -3.94
N LEU A 30 -3.97 6.81 -4.65
CA LEU A 30 -3.39 5.48 -4.78
C LEU A 30 -2.07 5.49 -5.54
N HIS A 31 -1.98 6.23 -6.66
CA HIS A 31 -0.74 6.37 -7.41
C HIS A 31 0.38 6.96 -6.55
N LEU A 32 0.09 8.05 -5.83
CA LEU A 32 1.05 8.70 -4.93
C LEU A 32 1.51 7.77 -3.80
N LEU A 33 0.58 7.01 -3.22
CA LEU A 33 0.90 6.01 -2.20
C LEU A 33 1.85 4.94 -2.75
N ILE A 34 1.54 4.38 -3.92
CA ILE A 34 2.35 3.33 -4.54
C ILE A 34 3.75 3.86 -4.90
N CYS A 35 3.85 5.05 -5.52
CA CYS A 35 5.13 5.69 -5.82
C CYS A 35 5.95 5.92 -4.55
N THR A 36 5.33 6.47 -3.49
CA THR A 36 6.01 6.75 -2.22
C THR A 36 6.61 5.49 -1.63
N LEU A 37 5.85 4.38 -1.66
CA LEU A 37 6.32 3.11 -1.15
C LEU A 37 7.44 2.54 -2.03
N LEU A 38 7.31 2.56 -3.35
CA LEU A 38 8.39 2.13 -4.25
C LEU A 38 9.68 2.91 -4.01
N GLU A 39 9.63 4.24 -3.94
CA GLU A 39 10.81 5.06 -3.68
C GLU A 39 11.42 4.83 -2.29
N HIS A 40 10.57 4.67 -1.26
CA HIS A 40 11.04 4.38 0.09
C HIS A 40 11.78 3.04 0.13
N PHE A 41 11.23 2.02 -0.49
CA PHE A 41 11.80 0.68 -0.52
C PHE A 41 13.02 0.60 -1.46
N GLU A 42 13.03 1.31 -2.60
CA GLU A 42 14.22 1.44 -3.43
C GLU A 42 15.40 2.06 -2.67
N LYS A 43 15.16 3.14 -1.91
CA LYS A 43 16.20 3.78 -1.08
C LYS A 43 16.65 2.90 0.08
N LYS A 44 15.74 2.14 0.68
CA LYS A 44 16.02 1.28 1.84
C LYS A 44 16.76 0.01 1.46
N TYR A 45 16.45 -0.54 0.30
CA TYR A 45 17.03 -1.79 -0.16
C TYR A 45 18.15 -1.58 -1.18
N GLN A 46 18.21 -0.47 -1.95
CA GLN A 46 19.23 -0.20 -2.99
C GLN A 46 19.69 -1.46 -3.74
N HIS A 47 18.73 -2.35 -4.07
CA HIS A 47 18.95 -3.67 -4.68
C HIS A 47 19.94 -4.60 -3.92
N GLN A 48 20.28 -4.32 -2.66
CA GLN A 48 21.16 -5.09 -1.77
C GLN A 48 20.58 -5.25 -0.34
N LYS A 49 20.49 -6.50 0.11
CA LYS A 49 19.94 -6.88 1.42
C LYS A 49 20.77 -6.32 2.59
N HIS A 50 20.17 -5.44 3.39
CA HIS A 50 20.74 -5.03 4.70
C HIS A 50 19.86 -5.33 5.92
N ILE A 51 18.63 -5.82 5.74
CA ILE A 51 17.78 -6.20 6.88
C ILE A 51 18.07 -7.67 7.28
N PRO A 52 18.34 -7.95 8.57
CA PRO A 52 18.46 -9.32 9.04
C PRO A 52 17.20 -10.13 8.71
N VAL A 53 17.37 -11.28 8.06
CA VAL A 53 16.27 -12.17 7.62
C VAL A 53 15.32 -12.52 8.77
N ALA A 54 15.81 -12.56 10.02
CA ALA A 54 15.01 -12.85 11.20
C ALA A 54 13.99 -11.76 11.56
N ILE A 55 14.21 -10.50 11.18
CA ILE A 55 13.33 -9.37 11.54
C ILE A 55 12.54 -8.80 10.35
N ALA A 56 12.94 -9.11 9.11
CA ALA A 56 12.26 -8.64 7.91
C ALA A 56 10.75 -8.99 7.88
N PRO A 57 10.30 -10.21 8.22
CA PRO A 57 8.88 -10.54 8.22
C PRO A 57 8.06 -9.73 9.22
N LEU A 58 8.65 -9.38 10.39
CA LEU A 58 7.98 -8.58 11.41
C LEU A 58 7.79 -7.13 10.94
N ILE A 59 8.79 -6.57 10.27
CA ILE A 59 8.74 -5.23 9.70
C ILE A 59 7.72 -5.19 8.56
N GLU A 60 7.76 -6.17 7.67
CA GLU A 60 6.83 -6.30 6.54
C GLU A 60 5.38 -6.42 7.02
N GLN A 61 5.12 -7.25 8.04
CA GLN A 61 3.80 -7.42 8.61
C GLN A 61 3.27 -6.13 9.28
N ALA A 62 4.14 -5.40 9.99
CA ALA A 62 3.78 -4.12 10.61
C ALA A 62 3.40 -3.06 9.55
N ILE A 63 4.21 -2.96 8.49
CA ILE A 63 3.96 -2.04 7.36
C ILE A 63 2.66 -2.41 6.64
N HIS A 64 2.46 -3.69 6.34
CA HIS A 64 1.23 -4.17 5.71
C HIS A 64 -0.02 -3.89 6.55
N GLY A 65 0.07 -4.05 7.88
CA GLY A 65 -1.03 -3.74 8.79
C GLY A 65 -1.42 -2.26 8.78
N GLU A 66 -0.43 -1.37 8.75
CA GLU A 66 -0.68 0.07 8.68
C GLU A 66 -1.24 0.48 7.31
N LEU A 67 -0.69 -0.05 6.22
CA LEU A 67 -1.22 0.12 4.86
C LEU A 67 -2.68 -0.34 4.77
N THR A 68 -2.99 -1.51 5.32
CA THR A 68 -4.36 -2.04 5.35
C THR A 68 -5.30 -1.11 6.10
N THR A 69 -4.86 -0.53 7.21
CA THR A 69 -5.65 0.41 8.01
C THR A 69 -5.93 1.70 7.22
N GLN A 70 -4.93 2.22 6.53
CA GLN A 70 -5.07 3.40 5.67
C GLN A 70 -6.05 3.15 4.51
N LEU A 71 -5.91 2.03 3.82
CA LEU A 71 -6.78 1.65 2.70
C LEU A 71 -8.22 1.42 3.15
N LEU A 72 -8.42 0.79 4.32
CA LEU A 72 -9.74 0.60 4.90
C LEU A 72 -10.42 1.95 5.19
N CYS A 73 -9.68 2.90 5.76
CA CYS A 73 -10.18 4.24 6.03
C CYS A 73 -10.65 4.93 4.74
N TRP A 74 -9.84 4.89 3.68
CA TRP A 74 -10.19 5.43 2.36
C TRP A 74 -11.41 4.75 1.76
N LEU A 75 -11.46 3.41 1.81
CA LEU A 75 -12.60 2.64 1.32
C LEU A 75 -13.87 2.99 2.09
N GLN A 76 -13.82 3.15 3.42
CA GLN A 76 -14.97 3.52 4.25
C GLN A 76 -15.46 4.94 3.96
N GLN A 77 -14.57 5.87 3.63
CA GLN A 77 -14.92 7.25 3.28
C GLN A 77 -15.62 7.35 1.92
N GLY A 78 -15.17 6.58 0.93
CA GLY A 78 -15.78 6.52 -0.42
C GLY A 78 -17.00 5.60 -0.50
N ALA A 79 -17.02 4.54 0.30
CA ALA A 79 -18.13 3.61 0.39
C ALA A 79 -19.36 4.32 0.98
N GLY A 80 -20.37 4.57 0.16
CA GLY A 80 -21.72 4.87 0.65
C GLY A 80 -22.24 3.78 1.61
N HIS A 81 -23.34 4.08 2.32
CA HIS A 81 -24.03 3.22 3.30
C HIS A 81 -24.69 1.96 2.69
N GLN A 82 -24.04 1.28 1.76
CA GLN A 82 -24.59 0.08 1.14
C GLN A 82 -24.37 -1.14 2.04
N ALA A 83 -25.47 -1.59 2.65
CA ALA A 83 -25.54 -2.74 3.54
C ALA A 83 -25.42 -4.11 2.83
N ASN A 84 -25.20 -4.16 1.51
CA ASN A 84 -25.30 -5.39 0.70
C ASN A 84 -24.01 -5.74 -0.06
N ARG A 85 -22.84 -5.53 0.56
CA ARG A 85 -21.56 -5.97 -0.03
C ARG A 85 -21.34 -7.46 0.24
N GLN A 86 -20.95 -8.19 -0.81
CA GLN A 86 -20.64 -9.63 -0.72
C GLN A 86 -19.34 -9.90 0.05
N ILE A 87 -18.40 -8.95 0.04
CA ILE A 87 -17.10 -9.04 0.72
C ILE A 87 -16.95 -7.87 1.70
N PRO A 88 -16.54 -8.11 2.96
CA PRO A 88 -16.26 -7.05 3.92
C PRO A 88 -15.14 -6.11 3.43
N LEU A 89 -15.27 -4.81 3.70
CA LEU A 89 -14.27 -3.81 3.30
C LEU A 89 -12.89 -4.09 3.92
N GLU A 90 -12.86 -4.66 5.12
CA GLU A 90 -11.63 -5.09 5.81
C GLU A 90 -10.91 -6.18 5.02
N THR A 91 -11.66 -7.09 4.40
CA THR A 91 -11.09 -8.16 3.57
C THR A 91 -10.56 -7.58 2.26
N ILE A 92 -11.29 -6.66 1.64
CA ILE A 92 -10.86 -5.95 0.43
C ILE A 92 -9.57 -5.17 0.73
N ALA A 93 -9.56 -4.33 1.76
CA ALA A 93 -8.40 -3.54 2.17
C ALA A 93 -7.15 -4.40 2.43
N ARG A 94 -7.32 -5.55 3.11
CA ARG A 94 -6.22 -6.47 3.41
C ARG A 94 -5.64 -7.12 2.16
N ILE A 95 -6.49 -7.56 1.23
CA ILE A 95 -6.06 -8.17 -0.03
C ILE A 95 -5.37 -7.11 -0.89
N THR A 96 -5.96 -5.93 -1.03
CA THR A 96 -5.35 -4.79 -1.73
C THR A 96 -4.00 -4.42 -1.13
N GLY A 97 -3.89 -4.38 0.20
CA GLY A 97 -2.64 -4.11 0.89
C GLY A 97 -1.53 -5.07 0.46
N TRP A 98 -1.83 -6.36 0.30
CA TRP A 98 -0.85 -7.33 -0.23
C TRP A 98 -0.61 -7.18 -1.73
N ALA A 99 -1.65 -6.87 -2.52
CA ALA A 99 -1.52 -6.63 -3.95
C ALA A 99 -0.65 -5.39 -4.28
N ILE A 100 -0.59 -4.42 -3.37
CA ILE A 100 0.34 -3.29 -3.45
C ILE A 100 1.71 -3.69 -2.89
N PHE A 101 1.74 -4.19 -1.66
CA PHE A 101 2.99 -4.36 -0.92
C PHE A 101 3.88 -5.48 -1.46
N GLY A 102 3.29 -6.60 -1.87
CA GLY A 102 4.03 -7.75 -2.40
C GLY A 102 4.92 -7.39 -3.60
N PRO A 103 4.36 -6.79 -4.67
CA PRO A 103 5.14 -6.35 -5.83
C PRO A 103 6.23 -5.33 -5.47
N ILE A 104 6.00 -4.44 -4.50
CA ILE A 104 6.99 -3.45 -4.07
C ILE A 104 8.20 -4.13 -3.41
N ILE A 105 7.94 -5.07 -2.50
CA ILE A 105 9.00 -5.85 -1.84
C ILE A 105 9.79 -6.65 -2.87
N GLN A 106 9.10 -7.34 -3.78
CA GLN A 106 9.75 -8.10 -4.84
C GLN A 106 10.62 -7.18 -5.73
N TRP A 107 10.03 -6.11 -6.27
CA TRP A 107 10.72 -5.18 -7.19
C TRP A 107 11.95 -4.53 -6.54
N SER A 108 11.86 -4.12 -5.28
CA SER A 108 12.99 -3.51 -4.55
C SER A 108 14.16 -4.45 -4.25
N GLN A 109 13.97 -5.76 -4.41
CA GLN A 109 14.99 -6.79 -4.15
C GLN A 109 15.59 -7.41 -5.42
N GLU A 110 15.01 -7.14 -6.59
CA GLU A 110 15.43 -7.70 -7.87
C GLU A 110 16.24 -6.68 -8.69
N GLU A 111 17.18 -7.14 -9.51
CA GLU A 111 17.80 -6.27 -10.53
C GLU A 111 16.74 -5.95 -11.62
N SER A 112 15.95 -4.91 -11.37
CA SER A 112 14.80 -4.55 -12.21
C SER A 112 15.18 -3.50 -13.27
N ILE A 113 14.70 -3.70 -14.50
CA ILE A 113 14.83 -2.75 -15.62
C ILE A 113 13.61 -1.80 -15.66
N ILE A 114 12.59 -2.07 -14.85
CA ILE A 114 11.33 -1.32 -14.81
C ILE A 114 11.48 -0.15 -13.85
N SER A 115 11.17 1.06 -14.30
CA SER A 115 11.23 2.27 -13.46
C SER A 115 10.13 2.27 -12.37
N VAL A 116 10.33 3.06 -11.33
CA VAL A 116 9.31 3.31 -10.28
C VAL A 116 7.97 3.68 -10.92
N GLU A 117 7.96 4.61 -11.87
CA GLU A 117 6.72 5.07 -12.53
C GLU A 117 6.01 3.94 -13.31
N GLN A 118 6.77 3.09 -14.01
CA GLN A 118 6.20 1.97 -14.74
C GLN A 118 5.61 0.92 -13.79
N MET A 119 6.31 0.61 -12.69
CA MET A 119 5.83 -0.33 -11.68
C MET A 119 4.60 0.24 -10.94
N SER A 120 4.62 1.54 -10.58
CA SER A 120 3.48 2.22 -9.96
C SER A 120 2.23 2.11 -10.80
N ASN A 121 2.34 2.39 -12.10
CA ASN A 121 1.22 2.30 -13.02
C ASN A 121 0.69 0.86 -13.15
N ALA A 122 1.57 -0.14 -13.21
CA ALA A 122 1.17 -1.54 -13.30
C ALA A 122 0.39 -1.99 -12.05
N ILE A 123 0.89 -1.69 -10.86
CA ILE A 123 0.21 -2.00 -9.58
C ILE A 123 -1.14 -1.26 -9.51
N LEU A 124 -1.15 0.03 -9.86
CA LEU A 124 -2.35 0.87 -9.80
C LEU A 124 -3.48 0.31 -10.68
N LEU A 125 -3.17 -0.10 -11.91
CA LEU A 125 -4.16 -0.69 -12.82
C LEU A 125 -4.77 -1.97 -12.24
N ILE A 126 -3.93 -2.87 -11.72
CA ILE A 126 -4.41 -4.13 -11.11
C ILE A 126 -5.31 -3.86 -9.90
N VAL A 127 -4.93 -2.90 -9.06
CA VAL A 127 -5.68 -2.55 -7.84
C VAL A 127 -7.03 -1.90 -8.19
N LEU A 128 -7.04 -0.93 -9.10
CA LEU A 128 -8.27 -0.24 -9.49
C LEU A 128 -9.23 -1.21 -10.17
N ASP A 129 -8.78 -1.95 -11.19
CA ASP A 129 -9.62 -2.89 -11.95
C ASP A 129 -10.15 -4.03 -11.06
N GLY A 130 -9.36 -4.44 -10.06
CA GLY A 130 -9.73 -5.47 -9.09
C GLY A 130 -10.80 -4.98 -8.11
N VAL A 131 -10.68 -3.76 -7.60
CA VAL A 131 -11.60 -3.21 -6.58
C VAL A 131 -12.86 -2.62 -7.20
N GLU A 132 -12.80 -2.03 -8.40
CA GLU A 132 -13.99 -1.47 -9.09
C GLU A 132 -15.12 -2.51 -9.19
N ARG A 133 -14.79 -3.77 -9.46
CA ARG A 133 -15.75 -4.87 -9.54
C ARG A 133 -16.41 -5.24 -8.21
N LEU A 134 -15.78 -4.88 -7.10
CA LEU A 134 -16.20 -5.23 -5.74
C LEU A 134 -16.83 -4.06 -4.99
N VAL A 135 -16.40 -2.84 -5.30
CA VAL A 135 -16.86 -1.58 -4.70
C VAL A 135 -16.94 -0.49 -5.78
N PRO A 136 -17.93 -0.57 -6.70
CA PRO A 136 -18.03 0.37 -7.82
C PRO A 136 -18.21 1.82 -7.38
N ASP A 137 -18.83 2.05 -6.22
CA ASP A 137 -19.07 3.40 -5.68
C ASP A 137 -17.83 4.04 -5.02
N ALA A 138 -16.73 3.29 -4.85
CA ALA A 138 -15.55 3.82 -4.16
C ALA A 138 -14.70 4.72 -5.04
N LEU A 139 -14.76 4.58 -6.37
CA LEU A 139 -14.02 5.42 -7.29
C LEU A 139 -14.78 6.73 -7.52
N ILE A 140 -14.27 7.82 -6.93
CA ILE A 140 -14.76 9.19 -7.12
C ILE A 140 -13.92 9.88 -8.21
#